data_AF-A0A7T2RQL1-F1
#
_entry.id   AF-A0A7T2RQL1-F1
#
_cell.length_a   1.000
_cell.length_b   1.000
_cell.length_c   1.000
_cell.angle_alpha   90.00
_cell.angle_beta   90.00
_cell.angle_gamma   90.00
#
_symmetry.space_group_name_H-M   'P 1'
#
loop_
_entity.id
_entity.type
_entity.pdbx_description
1 polymer ?
#
loop_
_entity_poly.entity_id
_entity_poly.type
_entity_poly.pdbx_seq_one_letter_code
_entity_poly.pdbx_strand_id
1 'polypeptide(L)'
;MTSGKVYLVGAGLGRLGNLSLAAYDCLQKADIIFYDRLINQNLLQLAPSSCLLVNVGKKPGKHSHSQKEITQQLLQASQEYQVIVRLKSGDPYLFGRGGEEAMALSEAGVDFAVIPGITSAIAGLAYAGIPATYRDKSSSLHIYTGQSRAGKTDLDYQAIADSQGTAVFLMAVKALEAIVSGLIGAGMDEKTPMAAIEWAGRAQERYLVSDLGHMLDDCQAAQIKAPALFVLGEVVTDQQKLDFFSQAPLFGHQIAVSVQTPLTDCLALEDLGADLIFYPSKGAQPSRKQLAKEALKEADIMISQEPINPWQDNLSTETLHFHGSVDDFIHHFSKQ
;
A
#
# COMPACT_ATOMS: atom_id res chain seq x y z
N MET A 1 -20.21 6.21 30.71
CA MET A 1 -18.93 5.61 30.25
C MET A 1 -18.54 6.37 29.00
N THR A 2 -17.30 6.82 28.89
CA THR A 2 -16.80 7.50 27.69
C THR A 2 -16.63 6.45 26.59
N SER A 3 -17.33 6.64 25.45
CA SER A 3 -17.14 5.79 24.28
C SER A 3 -15.71 5.98 23.74
N GLY A 4 -15.10 4.88 23.29
CA GLY A 4 -13.81 4.91 22.64
C GLY A 4 -13.82 5.70 21.34
N LYS A 5 -12.64 6.13 20.92
CA LYS A 5 -12.44 6.91 19.69
C LYS A 5 -12.00 6.01 18.55
N VAL A 6 -12.64 6.18 17.39
CA VAL A 6 -12.29 5.46 16.16
C VAL A 6 -11.39 6.31 15.26
N TYR A 7 -10.23 5.80 14.89
CA TYR A 7 -9.31 6.42 13.95
C TYR A 7 -9.38 5.70 12.61
N LEU A 8 -9.83 6.38 11.55
CA LEU A 8 -9.74 5.88 10.18
C LEU A 8 -8.35 6.29 9.64
N VAL A 9 -7.42 5.34 9.56
CA VAL A 9 -6.00 5.62 9.33
C VAL A 9 -5.56 5.15 7.96
N GLY A 10 -4.99 6.05 7.16
CA GLY A 10 -4.32 5.72 5.91
C GLY A 10 -2.92 5.17 6.15
N ALA A 11 -2.66 3.95 5.66
CA ALA A 11 -1.38 3.25 5.78
C ALA A 11 -0.40 3.59 4.64
N GLY A 12 -0.80 4.44 3.70
CA GLY A 12 0.00 4.72 2.51
C GLY A 12 0.16 3.48 1.62
N LEU A 13 1.33 3.35 0.98
CA LEU A 13 1.67 2.20 0.14
C LEU A 13 2.15 0.97 0.93
N GLY A 14 2.09 0.99 2.26
CA GLY A 14 2.51 -0.13 3.10
C GLY A 14 3.99 -0.13 3.50
N ARG A 15 4.77 0.89 3.13
CA ARG A 15 6.12 1.14 3.67
C ARG A 15 6.05 1.91 4.98
N LEU A 16 7.07 1.78 5.83
CA LEU A 16 7.18 2.55 7.08
C LEU A 16 7.29 4.05 6.77
N GLY A 17 8.12 4.44 5.81
CA GLY A 17 8.31 5.83 5.39
C GLY A 17 7.10 6.46 4.72
N ASN A 18 6.05 5.68 4.41
CA ASN A 18 4.78 6.22 3.90
C ASN A 18 3.72 6.40 4.98
N LEU A 19 3.99 5.98 6.21
CA LEU A 19 3.13 6.33 7.34
C LEU A 19 3.37 7.80 7.71
N SER A 20 2.27 8.54 7.88
CA SER A 20 2.36 9.83 8.56
C SER A 20 2.73 9.61 10.02
N LEU A 21 3.37 10.60 10.66
CA LEU A 21 3.67 10.55 12.09
C LEU A 21 2.41 10.31 12.94
N ALA A 22 1.27 10.87 12.51
CA ALA A 22 -0.02 10.64 13.15
C ALA A 22 -0.52 9.19 12.96
N ALA A 23 -0.32 8.58 11.79
CA ALA A 23 -0.68 7.18 11.56
C ALA A 23 0.18 6.25 12.42
N TYR A 24 1.50 6.50 12.47
CA TYR A 24 2.41 5.77 13.34
C TYR A 24 1.99 5.89 14.82
N ASP A 25 1.72 7.10 15.31
CA ASP A 25 1.26 7.34 16.68
C ASP A 25 -0.06 6.60 17.00
N CYS A 26 -1.02 6.58 16.06
CA CYS A 26 -2.27 5.83 16.22
C CYS A 26 -1.99 4.32 16.37
N LEU A 27 -1.08 3.76 15.56
CA LEU A 27 -0.72 2.34 15.66
C LEU A 27 -0.06 2.03 17.01
N GLN A 28 0.82 2.91 17.51
CA GLN A 28 1.51 2.74 18.79
C GLN A 28 0.55 2.76 20.01
N LYS A 29 -0.64 3.32 19.87
CA LYS A 29 -1.62 3.48 20.97
C LYS A 29 -2.85 2.59 20.82
N ALA A 30 -2.97 1.84 19.73
CA ALA A 30 -4.18 1.09 19.42
C ALA A 30 -4.44 -0.02 20.45
N ASP A 31 -5.68 -0.11 20.91
CA ASP A 31 -6.16 -1.27 21.67
C ASP A 31 -6.60 -2.39 20.72
N ILE A 32 -7.18 -2.00 19.58
CA ILE A 32 -7.68 -2.89 18.53
C ILE A 32 -7.50 -2.27 17.15
N ILE A 33 -7.02 -3.07 16.18
CA ILE A 33 -6.85 -2.67 14.80
C ILE A 33 -7.71 -3.55 13.88
N PHE A 34 -8.61 -2.91 13.14
CA PHE A 34 -9.36 -3.47 12.02
C PHE A 34 -8.61 -3.18 10.71
N TYR A 35 -8.18 -4.23 10.00
CA TYR A 35 -7.41 -4.10 8.76
C TYR A 35 -8.00 -4.99 7.65
N ASP A 36 -7.76 -4.61 6.40
CA ASP A 36 -8.16 -5.38 5.22
C ASP A 36 -6.96 -6.07 4.56
N ARG A 37 -7.24 -6.84 3.50
CA ARG A 37 -6.24 -7.66 2.80
C ARG A 37 -5.15 -6.84 2.11
N LEU A 38 -5.44 -5.60 1.70
CA LEU A 38 -4.49 -4.78 0.91
C LEU A 38 -3.49 -4.04 1.80
N ILE A 39 -3.69 -4.06 3.12
CA ILE A 39 -2.70 -3.59 4.08
C ILE A 39 -1.46 -4.47 4.02
N ASN A 40 -0.28 -3.86 3.94
CA ASN A 40 0.94 -4.56 4.32
C ASN A 40 0.86 -4.93 5.80
N GLN A 41 0.66 -6.21 6.07
CA GLN A 41 0.45 -6.72 7.42
C GLN A 41 1.69 -6.56 8.32
N ASN A 42 2.87 -6.32 7.75
CA ASN A 42 4.09 -6.02 8.51
C ASN A 42 3.91 -4.78 9.39
N LEU A 43 3.13 -3.78 8.94
CA LEU A 43 2.87 -2.58 9.73
C LEU A 43 2.07 -2.86 11.00
N LEU A 44 1.32 -3.96 11.06
CA LEU A 44 0.55 -4.35 12.26
C LEU A 44 1.48 -4.74 13.42
N GLN A 45 2.72 -5.11 13.13
CA GLN A 45 3.73 -5.44 14.13
C GLN A 45 4.22 -4.21 14.89
N LEU A 46 4.01 -3.00 14.35
CA LEU A 46 4.34 -1.75 15.03
C LEU A 46 3.41 -1.49 16.22
N ALA A 47 2.20 -2.03 16.22
CA ALA A 47 1.25 -1.83 17.32
C ALA A 47 1.66 -2.57 18.60
N PRO A 48 1.19 -2.13 19.80
CA PRO A 48 1.48 -2.78 21.06
C PRO A 48 1.23 -4.28 21.04
N SER A 49 2.04 -5.05 21.77
CA SER A 49 1.89 -6.51 21.84
C SER A 49 0.53 -6.96 22.39
N SER A 50 -0.14 -6.11 23.19
CA SER A 50 -1.49 -6.29 23.72
C SER A 50 -2.60 -5.95 22.72
N CYS A 51 -2.31 -5.20 21.65
CA CYS A 51 -3.31 -4.75 20.69
C CYS A 51 -3.90 -5.93 19.92
N LEU A 52 -5.23 -6.02 19.89
CA LEU A 52 -5.98 -7.01 19.14
C LEU A 52 -5.96 -6.68 17.63
N LEU A 53 -5.84 -7.71 16.80
CA LEU A 53 -5.80 -7.56 15.34
C LEU A 53 -7.00 -8.28 14.72
N VAL A 54 -7.87 -7.54 14.02
CA VAL A 54 -9.09 -8.04 13.40
C VAL A 54 -9.02 -7.84 11.88
N ASN A 55 -8.96 -8.96 11.15
CA ASN A 55 -9.00 -8.94 9.69
C ASN A 55 -10.46 -8.83 9.21
N VAL A 56 -10.81 -7.71 8.58
CA VAL A 56 -12.15 -7.44 8.01
C VAL A 56 -12.20 -7.61 6.49
N GLY A 57 -11.11 -8.07 5.88
CA GLY A 57 -11.00 -8.31 4.44
C GLY A 57 -11.73 -9.57 3.96
N LYS A 58 -11.93 -9.67 2.64
CA LYS A 58 -12.50 -10.84 1.97
C LYS A 58 -11.56 -12.06 2.10
N LYS A 59 -11.99 -13.12 2.78
CA LYS A 59 -11.34 -14.44 2.68
C LYS A 59 -11.78 -15.12 1.38
N PRO A 60 -10.86 -15.74 0.60
CA PRO A 60 -11.25 -16.57 -0.55
C PRO A 60 -12.24 -17.65 -0.11
N GLY A 61 -13.41 -17.74 -0.75
CA GLY A 61 -14.41 -18.78 -0.48
C GLY A 61 -15.34 -18.57 0.74
N LYS A 62 -15.28 -17.44 1.46
CA LYS A 62 -16.25 -17.09 2.53
C LYS A 62 -17.03 -15.83 2.18
N HIS A 63 -18.27 -15.74 2.68
CA HIS A 63 -19.07 -14.52 2.58
C HIS A 63 -18.29 -13.35 3.20
N SER A 64 -18.07 -12.32 2.39
CA SER A 64 -17.40 -11.06 2.76
C SER A 64 -18.14 -10.39 3.90
N HIS A 65 -17.43 -9.71 4.79
CA HIS A 65 -18.09 -8.69 5.59
C HIS A 65 -18.63 -7.61 4.64
N SER A 66 -19.93 -7.36 4.71
CA SER A 66 -20.51 -6.18 4.08
C SER A 66 -19.94 -4.93 4.75
N GLN A 67 -19.97 -3.78 4.06
CA GLN A 67 -19.52 -2.52 4.68
C GLN A 67 -20.27 -2.23 5.98
N LYS A 68 -21.55 -2.60 6.01
CA LYS A 68 -22.41 -2.49 7.18
C LYS A 68 -21.88 -3.32 8.37
N GLU A 69 -21.39 -4.52 8.12
CA GLU A 69 -20.79 -5.36 9.17
C GLU A 69 -19.49 -4.81 9.70
N ILE A 70 -18.63 -4.25 8.82
CA ILE A 70 -17.38 -3.60 9.26
C ILE A 70 -17.71 -2.42 10.17
N THR A 71 -18.62 -1.55 9.73
CA THR A 71 -19.10 -0.43 10.53
C THR A 71 -19.69 -0.89 11.86
N GLN A 72 -20.52 -1.94 11.86
CA GLN A 72 -21.09 -2.47 13.09
C GLN A 72 -20.02 -2.96 14.07
N GLN A 73 -18.96 -3.61 13.58
CA GLN A 73 -17.83 -4.02 14.41
C GLN A 73 -17.09 -2.83 15.02
N LEU A 74 -16.91 -1.73 14.26
CA LEU A 74 -16.32 -0.50 14.79
C LEU A 74 -17.18 0.12 15.91
N LEU A 75 -18.50 0.13 15.72
CA LEU A 75 -19.46 0.63 16.73
C LEU A 75 -19.50 -0.24 18.00
N GLN A 76 -19.34 -1.55 17.85
CA GLN A 76 -19.24 -2.44 19.01
C GLN A 76 -17.91 -2.23 19.74
N ALA A 77 -16.80 -2.14 19.00
CA ALA A 77 -15.49 -1.91 19.58
C ALA A 77 -15.41 -0.57 20.34
N SER A 78 -16.12 0.48 19.90
CA SER A 78 -16.15 1.77 20.62
C SER A 78 -16.85 1.73 21.98
N GLN A 79 -17.50 0.61 22.33
CA GLN A 79 -18.09 0.38 23.65
C GLN A 79 -17.11 -0.33 24.61
N GLU A 80 -16.12 -1.02 24.07
CA GLU A 80 -15.21 -1.90 24.82
C GLU A 80 -13.78 -1.35 24.92
N TYR A 81 -13.32 -0.66 23.88
CA TYR A 81 -11.93 -0.20 23.74
C TYR A 81 -11.88 1.33 23.76
N GLN A 82 -10.71 1.91 24.07
CA GLN A 82 -10.54 3.37 24.11
C GLN A 82 -9.98 3.91 22.78
N VAL A 83 -9.04 3.17 22.16
CA VAL A 83 -8.39 3.54 20.90
C VAL A 83 -8.62 2.44 19.87
N ILE A 84 -9.51 2.72 18.91
CA ILE A 84 -9.90 1.80 17.84
C ILE A 84 -9.30 2.31 16.54
N VAL A 85 -8.50 1.50 15.85
CA VAL A 85 -7.91 1.88 14.56
C VAL A 85 -8.57 1.07 13.45
N ARG A 86 -9.11 1.74 12.43
CA ARG A 86 -9.45 1.15 11.13
C ARG A 86 -8.34 1.51 10.16
N LEU A 87 -7.40 0.59 9.95
CA LEU A 87 -6.24 0.78 9.09
C LEU A 87 -6.59 0.44 7.64
N LYS A 88 -6.39 1.39 6.72
CA LYS A 88 -6.80 1.30 5.31
C LYS A 88 -5.60 1.58 4.39
N SER A 89 -5.47 0.84 3.30
CA SER A 89 -4.40 1.06 2.32
C SER A 89 -4.60 2.41 1.63
N GLY A 90 -3.50 3.09 1.28
CA GLY A 90 -3.52 4.42 0.68
C GLY A 90 -4.11 5.46 1.63
N ASP A 91 -5.09 6.20 1.14
CA ASP A 91 -5.83 7.22 1.89
C ASP A 91 -7.26 6.74 2.21
N PRO A 92 -7.80 6.99 3.42
CA PRO A 92 -9.15 6.57 3.78
C PRO A 92 -10.25 7.11 2.87
N TYR A 93 -10.07 8.31 2.31
CA TYR A 93 -11.10 9.06 1.58
C TYR A 93 -10.95 9.01 0.06
N LEU A 94 -9.82 8.51 -0.47
CA LEU A 94 -9.68 8.27 -1.90
C LEU A 94 -10.00 6.81 -2.25
N PHE A 95 -11.24 6.56 -2.70
CA PHE A 95 -11.78 5.23 -3.02
C PHE A 95 -11.68 4.16 -1.92
N GLY A 96 -11.25 4.53 -0.71
CA GLY A 96 -11.15 3.63 0.45
C GLY A 96 -12.47 3.39 1.16
N ARG A 97 -13.56 4.06 0.79
CA ARG A 97 -14.88 4.03 1.49
C ARG A 97 -14.85 4.55 2.93
N GLY A 98 -13.81 5.29 3.32
CA GLY A 98 -13.72 5.89 4.66
C GLY A 98 -14.85 6.89 4.92
N GLY A 99 -15.40 7.54 3.89
CA GLY A 99 -16.55 8.44 4.03
C GLY A 99 -17.81 7.71 4.51
N GLU A 100 -18.09 6.51 4.00
CA GLU A 100 -19.22 5.67 4.46
C GLU A 100 -19.03 5.24 5.93
N GLU A 101 -17.80 4.86 6.30
CA GLU A 101 -17.46 4.47 7.67
C GLU A 101 -17.60 5.66 8.63
N ALA A 102 -17.04 6.82 8.26
CA ALA A 102 -17.11 8.06 9.04
C ALA A 102 -18.55 8.54 9.25
N MET A 103 -19.39 8.49 8.21
CA MET A 103 -20.79 8.90 8.29
C MET A 103 -21.53 8.07 9.33
N ALA A 104 -21.38 6.74 9.28
CA ALA A 104 -22.07 5.87 10.22
C ALA A 104 -21.57 6.00 11.67
N LEU A 105 -20.28 6.29 11.87
CA LEU A 105 -19.74 6.63 13.19
C LEU A 105 -20.36 7.93 13.72
N SER A 106 -20.45 8.95 12.86
CA SER A 106 -21.08 10.23 13.18
C SER A 106 -22.56 10.08 13.55
N GLU A 107 -23.33 9.33 12.76
CA GLU A 107 -24.75 9.06 13.00
C GLU A 107 -24.99 8.31 14.32
N ALA A 108 -24.05 7.45 14.72
CA ALA A 108 -24.09 6.73 15.98
C ALA A 108 -23.56 7.53 17.18
N GLY A 109 -23.09 8.77 16.98
CA GLY A 109 -22.51 9.60 18.03
C GLY A 109 -21.18 9.09 18.58
N VAL A 110 -20.44 8.30 17.80
CA VAL A 110 -19.10 7.80 18.16
C VAL A 110 -18.05 8.80 17.72
N ASP A 111 -17.17 9.21 18.64
CA ASP A 111 -16.06 10.11 18.31
C ASP A 111 -15.10 9.43 17.33
N PHE A 112 -14.71 10.14 16.28
CA PHE A 112 -13.78 9.64 15.28
C PHE A 112 -12.82 10.70 14.77
N ALA A 113 -11.70 10.24 14.21
CA ALA A 113 -10.76 11.07 13.48
C ALA A 113 -10.32 10.36 12.20
N VAL A 114 -10.02 11.13 11.16
CA VAL A 114 -9.45 10.60 9.92
C VAL A 114 -8.00 11.06 9.82
N ILE A 115 -7.10 10.09 9.74
CA ILE A 115 -5.68 10.33 9.54
C ILE A 115 -5.39 10.05 8.06
N PRO A 116 -5.07 11.09 7.27
CA PRO A 116 -4.82 10.93 5.85
C PRO A 116 -3.58 10.06 5.61
N GLY A 117 -3.58 9.36 4.49
CA GLY A 117 -2.48 8.51 4.04
C GLY A 117 -2.00 8.90 2.66
N ILE A 118 -0.79 8.44 2.31
CA ILE A 118 -0.22 8.74 1.00
C ILE A 118 -0.85 7.80 -0.05
N THR A 119 -1.64 8.35 -0.97
CA THR A 119 -2.30 7.54 -2.01
C THR A 119 -1.33 6.99 -3.04
N SER A 120 -1.63 5.80 -3.56
CA SER A 120 -0.93 5.22 -4.71
C SER A 120 -1.07 6.05 -5.98
N ALA A 121 -2.14 6.85 -6.11
CA ALA A 121 -2.32 7.73 -7.26
C ALA A 121 -1.29 8.87 -7.34
N ILE A 122 -0.47 9.08 -6.30
CA ILE A 122 0.61 10.06 -6.29
C ILE A 122 1.93 9.36 -5.99
N ALA A 123 2.03 8.68 -4.84
CA ALA A 123 3.29 8.04 -4.46
C ALA A 123 3.62 6.85 -5.34
N GLY A 124 2.63 6.11 -5.83
CA GLY A 124 2.91 4.97 -6.71
C GLY A 124 3.54 5.43 -8.03
N LEU A 125 3.09 6.57 -8.55
CA LEU A 125 3.74 7.22 -9.69
C LEU A 125 5.17 7.64 -9.34
N ALA A 126 5.35 8.28 -8.18
CA ALA A 126 6.65 8.78 -7.75
C ALA A 126 7.69 7.65 -7.63
N TYR A 127 7.33 6.53 -7.00
CA TYR A 127 8.22 5.34 -6.92
C TYR A 127 8.55 4.78 -8.30
N ALA A 128 7.60 4.79 -9.23
CA ALA A 128 7.86 4.41 -10.62
C ALA A 128 8.62 5.48 -11.42
N GLY A 129 9.05 6.60 -10.85
CA GLY A 129 9.72 7.69 -11.58
C GLY A 129 8.78 8.56 -12.44
N ILE A 130 7.47 8.55 -12.19
CA ILE A 130 6.48 9.30 -12.95
C ILE A 130 5.95 10.45 -12.07
N PRO A 131 6.16 11.72 -12.43
CA PRO A 131 5.56 12.82 -11.69
C PRO A 131 4.06 12.93 -12.03
N ALA A 132 3.22 13.16 -11.01
CA ALA A 132 1.77 13.31 -11.22
C ALA A 132 1.40 14.57 -12.02
N THR A 133 2.25 15.59 -11.99
CA THR A 133 2.18 16.80 -12.82
C THR A 133 3.60 17.23 -13.18
N TYR A 134 3.78 17.85 -14.35
CA TYR A 134 5.06 18.38 -14.76
C TYR A 134 4.82 19.60 -15.63
N ARG A 135 5.42 20.76 -15.27
CA ARG A 135 5.08 22.09 -15.82
C ARG A 135 4.90 22.13 -17.34
N ASP A 136 5.79 21.47 -18.07
CA ASP A 136 5.82 21.51 -19.53
C ASP A 136 4.99 20.38 -20.18
N LYS A 137 4.30 19.55 -19.39
CA LYS A 137 3.58 18.35 -19.85
C LYS A 137 2.15 18.23 -19.37
N SER A 138 1.88 18.60 -18.11
CA SER A 138 0.57 18.45 -17.49
C SER A 138 0.42 19.39 -16.29
N SER A 139 -0.66 20.18 -16.31
CA SER A 139 -1.06 21.10 -15.24
C SER A 139 -2.24 20.58 -14.40
N SER A 140 -2.74 19.38 -14.69
CA SER A 140 -3.89 18.80 -13.99
C SER A 140 -3.73 17.28 -13.79
N LEU A 141 -4.25 16.79 -12.65
CA LEU A 141 -4.28 15.38 -12.28
C LEU A 141 -5.73 14.97 -12.07
N HIS A 142 -6.14 13.89 -12.72
CA HIS A 142 -7.46 13.31 -12.61
C HIS A 142 -7.34 11.87 -12.14
N ILE A 143 -8.05 11.50 -11.09
CA ILE A 143 -7.96 10.17 -10.49
C ILE A 143 -9.31 9.46 -10.63
N TYR A 144 -9.30 8.34 -11.33
CA TYR A 144 -10.47 7.54 -11.67
C TYR A 144 -10.39 6.17 -11.01
N THR A 145 -11.56 5.55 -10.82
CA THR A 145 -11.68 4.14 -10.43
C THR A 145 -12.19 3.32 -11.61
N GLY A 146 -11.50 2.24 -11.94
CA GLY A 146 -11.98 1.24 -12.90
C GLY A 146 -13.06 0.31 -12.34
N GLN A 147 -13.38 0.45 -11.05
CA GLN A 147 -14.46 -0.29 -10.41
C GLN A 147 -15.67 0.62 -10.19
N SER A 148 -16.84 0.24 -10.72
CA SER A 148 -18.11 0.88 -10.39
C SER A 148 -18.94 0.05 -9.42
N ARG A 149 -19.96 0.70 -8.84
CA ARG A 149 -20.98 0.07 -8.00
C ARG A 149 -21.83 -0.95 -8.78
N ALA A 150 -21.95 -0.80 -10.09
CA ALA A 150 -22.77 -1.64 -10.99
C ALA A 150 -21.98 -2.70 -11.77
N GLY A 151 -20.66 -2.77 -11.61
CA GLY A 151 -19.80 -3.77 -12.26
C GLY A 151 -19.36 -3.45 -13.70
N LYS A 152 -19.76 -2.29 -14.26
CA LYS A 152 -19.26 -1.71 -15.51
C LYS A 152 -18.68 -0.32 -15.25
N THR A 153 -17.56 0.05 -15.85
CA THR A 153 -17.00 1.41 -15.73
C THR A 153 -17.97 2.46 -16.25
N ASP A 154 -18.39 3.39 -15.39
CA ASP A 154 -19.27 4.51 -15.74
C ASP A 154 -18.44 5.79 -16.04
N LEU A 155 -17.27 5.61 -16.67
CA LEU A 155 -16.35 6.71 -16.96
C LEU A 155 -16.83 7.50 -18.19
N ASP A 156 -16.77 8.83 -18.10
CA ASP A 156 -16.98 9.73 -19.24
C ASP A 156 -15.66 9.86 -20.02
N TYR A 157 -15.48 8.98 -21.01
CA TYR A 157 -14.25 8.94 -21.80
C TYR A 157 -14.02 10.20 -22.63
N GLN A 158 -15.09 10.90 -23.04
CA GLN A 158 -14.96 12.17 -23.75
C GLN A 158 -14.39 13.24 -22.83
N ALA A 159 -14.93 13.36 -21.61
CA ALA A 159 -14.41 14.30 -20.63
C ALA A 159 -12.94 13.99 -20.25
N ILE A 160 -12.57 12.70 -20.18
CA ILE A 160 -11.17 12.31 -19.93
C ILE A 160 -10.29 12.75 -21.08
N ALA A 161 -10.68 12.47 -22.33
CA ALA A 161 -9.91 12.83 -23.52
C ALA A 161 -9.73 14.36 -23.66
N ASP A 162 -10.79 15.12 -23.40
CA ASP A 162 -10.81 16.58 -23.50
C ASP A 162 -9.98 17.26 -22.40
N SER A 163 -9.77 16.60 -21.26
CA SER A 163 -9.06 17.17 -20.11
C SER A 163 -7.58 17.44 -20.37
N GLN A 164 -6.96 16.69 -21.30
CA GLN A 164 -5.55 16.76 -21.67
C GLN A 164 -4.56 16.78 -20.48
N GLY A 165 -4.98 16.25 -19.32
CA GLY A 165 -4.18 16.17 -18.11
C GLY A 165 -3.56 14.78 -17.90
N THR A 166 -2.95 14.60 -16.74
CA THR A 166 -2.53 13.27 -16.29
C THR A 166 -3.74 12.53 -15.74
N ALA A 167 -4.06 11.37 -16.33
CA ALA A 167 -5.16 10.52 -15.86
C ALA A 167 -4.61 9.28 -15.16
N VAL A 168 -5.01 9.06 -13.91
CA VAL A 168 -4.64 7.88 -13.13
C VAL A 168 -5.86 7.01 -12.90
N PHE A 169 -5.75 5.72 -13.25
CA PHE A 169 -6.82 4.74 -13.09
C PHE A 169 -6.46 3.74 -11.99
N LEU A 170 -7.13 3.84 -10.85
CA LEU A 170 -7.03 2.90 -9.74
C LEU A 170 -8.02 1.75 -9.92
N MET A 171 -7.70 0.56 -9.39
CA MET A 171 -8.56 -0.64 -9.44
C MET A 171 -9.01 -1.01 -10.86
N ALA A 172 -8.18 -0.71 -11.85
CA ALA A 172 -8.56 -0.75 -13.27
C ALA A 172 -8.10 -1.99 -14.03
N VAL A 173 -7.36 -2.92 -13.40
CA VAL A 173 -6.81 -4.11 -14.09
C VAL A 173 -7.89 -4.90 -14.86
N LYS A 174 -9.07 -5.11 -14.26
CA LYS A 174 -10.18 -5.82 -14.90
C LYS A 174 -10.94 -4.99 -15.93
N ALA A 175 -10.79 -3.67 -15.88
CA ALA A 175 -11.50 -2.71 -16.73
C ALA A 175 -10.59 -2.13 -17.83
N LEU A 176 -9.33 -2.56 -17.90
CA LEU A 176 -8.32 -1.96 -18.77
C LEU A 176 -8.76 -1.96 -20.24
N GLU A 177 -9.30 -3.08 -20.73
CA GLU A 177 -9.81 -3.19 -22.11
C GLU A 177 -10.92 -2.16 -22.40
N ALA A 178 -11.86 -1.99 -21.46
CA ALA A 178 -12.96 -1.03 -21.60
C ALA A 178 -12.46 0.42 -21.54
N ILE A 179 -11.45 0.70 -20.69
CA ILE A 179 -10.84 2.03 -20.57
C ILE A 179 -10.09 2.38 -21.86
N VAL A 180 -9.22 1.50 -22.34
CA VAL A 180 -8.45 1.70 -23.58
C VAL A 180 -9.38 1.92 -24.77
N SER A 181 -10.34 1.01 -24.98
CA SER A 181 -11.30 1.11 -26.09
C SER A 181 -12.18 2.36 -26.00
N GLY A 182 -12.58 2.73 -24.78
CA GLY A 182 -13.40 3.91 -24.53
C GLY A 182 -12.67 5.22 -24.84
N LEU A 183 -11.41 5.33 -24.43
CA LEU A 183 -10.58 6.51 -24.69
C LEU A 183 -10.24 6.68 -26.18
N ILE A 184 -9.86 5.59 -26.85
CA ILE A 184 -9.62 5.60 -28.30
C ILE A 184 -10.92 5.96 -29.05
N GLY A 185 -12.05 5.38 -28.65
CA GLY A 185 -13.38 5.70 -29.21
C GLY A 185 -13.80 7.16 -28.99
N ALA A 186 -13.31 7.81 -27.93
CA ALA A 186 -13.50 9.24 -27.67
C ALA A 186 -12.52 10.15 -28.43
N GLY A 187 -11.65 9.57 -29.27
CA GLY A 187 -10.72 10.32 -30.13
C GLY A 187 -9.34 10.58 -29.52
N MET A 188 -8.98 9.91 -28.41
CA MET A 188 -7.63 10.00 -27.85
C MET A 188 -6.62 9.28 -28.75
N ASP A 189 -5.44 9.89 -28.96
CA ASP A 189 -4.39 9.31 -29.79
C ASP A 189 -3.89 7.99 -29.17
N GLU A 190 -3.88 6.92 -29.96
CA GLU A 190 -3.36 5.60 -29.56
C GLU A 190 -1.89 5.68 -29.12
N LYS A 191 -1.14 6.67 -29.61
CA LYS A 191 0.27 6.91 -29.22
C LYS A 191 0.43 7.63 -27.89
N THR A 192 -0.66 8.01 -27.22
CA THR A 192 -0.59 8.70 -25.93
C THR A 192 0.16 7.82 -24.92
N PRO A 193 1.25 8.32 -24.30
CA PRO A 193 2.05 7.54 -23.37
C PRO A 193 1.23 7.04 -22.18
N MET A 194 1.40 5.77 -21.83
CA MET A 194 0.70 5.14 -20.71
C MET A 194 1.66 4.22 -19.95
N ALA A 195 1.47 4.09 -18.64
CA ALA A 195 2.21 3.12 -17.83
C ALA A 195 1.28 2.32 -16.91
N ALA A 196 1.64 1.08 -16.67
CA ALA A 196 1.08 0.22 -15.62
C ALA A 196 2.11 0.07 -14.50
N ILE A 197 1.67 0.20 -13.25
CA ILE A 197 2.53 0.05 -12.06
C ILE A 197 1.85 -0.93 -11.11
N GLU A 198 2.43 -2.11 -10.96
CA GLU A 198 2.00 -3.17 -10.06
C GLU A 198 2.79 -3.11 -8.76
N TRP A 199 2.13 -3.31 -7.60
CA TRP A 199 2.77 -3.33 -6.28
C TRP A 199 3.64 -2.09 -5.98
N ALA A 200 3.20 -0.90 -6.40
CA ALA A 200 3.96 0.34 -6.25
C ALA A 200 4.48 0.57 -4.81
N GLY A 201 5.76 0.93 -4.68
CA GLY A 201 6.49 1.14 -3.44
C GLY A 201 6.87 -0.15 -2.69
N ARG A 202 6.68 -1.34 -3.27
CA ARG A 202 7.00 -2.63 -2.63
C ARG A 202 8.19 -3.30 -3.31
N ALA A 203 8.77 -4.32 -2.67
CA ALA A 203 9.84 -5.12 -3.31
C ALA A 203 9.37 -5.79 -4.61
N GLN A 204 8.07 -6.13 -4.70
CA GLN A 204 7.49 -6.76 -5.88
C GLN A 204 7.06 -5.74 -6.96
N GLU A 205 7.46 -4.47 -6.84
CA GLU A 205 7.08 -3.46 -7.81
C GLU A 205 7.52 -3.87 -9.22
N ARG A 206 6.58 -3.81 -10.15
CA ARG A 206 6.85 -3.93 -11.59
C ARG A 206 6.17 -2.76 -12.27
N TYR A 207 6.87 -2.13 -13.20
CA TYR A 207 6.26 -1.15 -14.08
C TYR A 207 6.45 -1.54 -15.54
N LEU A 208 5.54 -1.05 -16.37
CA LEU A 208 5.52 -1.23 -17.81
C LEU A 208 5.13 0.11 -18.43
N VAL A 209 5.96 0.63 -19.32
CA VAL A 209 5.66 1.82 -20.13
C VAL A 209 5.31 1.36 -21.54
N SER A 210 4.22 1.90 -22.08
CA SER A 210 3.72 1.64 -23.42
C SER A 210 2.97 2.89 -23.93
N ASP A 211 2.19 2.72 -24.99
CA ASP A 211 1.20 3.69 -25.44
C ASP A 211 -0.22 3.15 -25.21
N LEU A 212 -1.21 4.03 -25.34
CA LEU A 212 -2.63 3.69 -25.12
C LEU A 212 -3.09 2.51 -25.99
N GLY A 213 -2.65 2.46 -27.26
CA GLY A 213 -3.05 1.43 -28.22
C GLY A 213 -2.52 0.04 -27.89
N HIS A 214 -1.30 -0.06 -27.36
CA HIS A 214 -0.65 -1.34 -27.04
C HIS A 214 -0.76 -1.77 -25.58
N MET A 215 -1.17 -0.87 -24.67
CA MET A 215 -1.17 -1.12 -23.23
C MET A 215 -1.87 -2.41 -22.80
N LEU A 216 -2.99 -2.76 -23.45
CA LEU A 216 -3.73 -3.98 -23.12
C LEU A 216 -2.90 -5.23 -23.42
N ASP A 217 -2.33 -5.32 -24.61
CA ASP A 217 -1.55 -6.47 -25.06
C ASP A 217 -0.25 -6.62 -24.26
N ASP A 218 0.43 -5.50 -24.01
CA ASP A 218 1.67 -5.49 -23.22
C ASP A 218 1.41 -5.91 -21.77
N CYS A 219 0.29 -5.48 -21.16
CA CYS A 219 -0.11 -5.93 -19.83
C CYS A 219 -0.43 -7.42 -19.78
N GLN A 220 -1.05 -7.97 -20.82
CA GLN A 220 -1.33 -9.41 -20.91
C GLN A 220 -0.03 -10.21 -21.06
N ALA A 221 0.89 -9.75 -21.91
CA ALA A 221 2.20 -10.36 -22.11
C ALA A 221 3.05 -10.34 -20.83
N ALA A 222 3.07 -9.21 -20.12
CA ALA A 222 3.78 -9.04 -18.85
C ALA A 222 3.06 -9.67 -17.64
N GLN A 223 1.83 -10.18 -17.85
CA GLN A 223 0.96 -10.75 -16.83
C GLN A 223 0.77 -9.81 -15.63
N ILE A 224 0.46 -8.54 -15.88
CA ILE A 224 0.16 -7.56 -14.83
C ILE A 224 -1.10 -7.99 -14.07
N LYS A 225 -1.04 -8.02 -12.74
CA LYS A 225 -2.14 -8.40 -11.86
C LYS A 225 -2.45 -7.27 -10.88
N ALA A 226 -3.56 -7.43 -10.17
CA ALA A 226 -3.89 -6.53 -9.07
C ALA A 226 -3.07 -6.88 -7.82
N PRO A 227 -2.65 -5.88 -7.03
CA PRO A 227 -2.92 -4.45 -7.18
C PRO A 227 -1.99 -3.78 -8.19
N ALA A 228 -2.58 -3.11 -9.17
CA ALA A 228 -1.88 -2.23 -10.10
C ALA A 228 -2.72 -0.98 -10.39
N LEU A 229 -2.02 0.10 -10.74
CA LEU A 229 -2.61 1.34 -11.23
C LEU A 229 -2.07 1.65 -12.62
N PHE A 230 -2.83 2.44 -13.37
CA PHE A 230 -2.42 2.90 -14.69
C PHE A 230 -2.36 4.41 -14.70
N VAL A 231 -1.40 4.96 -15.43
CA VAL A 231 -1.26 6.40 -15.65
C VAL A 231 -1.14 6.67 -17.13
N LEU A 232 -1.89 7.65 -17.60
CA LEU A 232 -1.95 8.08 -18.99
C LEU A 232 -1.58 9.56 -19.07
N GLY A 233 -0.74 9.89 -20.05
CA GLY A 233 -0.36 11.25 -20.39
C GLY A 233 1.15 11.45 -20.50
N GLU A 234 1.53 12.63 -21.00
CA GLU A 234 2.91 12.99 -21.35
C GLU A 234 3.92 12.86 -20.20
N VAL A 235 3.47 12.91 -18.94
CA VAL A 235 4.33 12.73 -17.76
C VAL A 235 5.07 11.39 -17.73
N VAL A 236 4.58 10.38 -18.45
CA VAL A 236 5.20 9.05 -18.53
C VAL A 236 6.50 9.04 -19.35
N THR A 237 6.68 9.98 -20.28
CA THR A 237 7.78 9.91 -21.28
C THR A 237 9.19 10.03 -20.69
N ASP A 238 9.35 10.66 -19.52
CA ASP A 238 10.66 10.81 -18.85
C ASP A 238 10.87 9.80 -17.71
N GLN A 239 10.00 8.79 -17.60
CA GLN A 239 10.00 7.82 -16.51
C GLN A 239 11.39 7.24 -16.22
N GLN A 240 12.08 6.72 -17.25
CA GLN A 240 13.40 6.10 -17.09
C GLN A 240 14.47 7.04 -16.51
N LYS A 241 14.36 8.35 -16.76
CA LYS A 241 15.34 9.34 -16.24
C LYS A 241 15.10 9.67 -14.78
N LEU A 242 13.90 9.42 -14.28
CA LEU A 242 13.42 9.77 -12.95
C LEU A 242 13.24 8.53 -12.07
N ASP A 243 13.51 7.33 -12.60
CA ASP A 243 13.44 6.06 -11.89
C ASP A 243 14.59 5.94 -10.90
N PHE A 244 14.38 6.46 -9.69
CA PHE A 244 15.32 6.35 -8.59
C PHE A 244 15.12 5.06 -7.78
N PHE A 245 13.91 4.48 -7.82
CA PHE A 245 13.53 3.41 -6.90
C PHE A 245 13.97 2.04 -7.40
N SER A 246 13.75 1.71 -8.68
CA SER A 246 14.17 0.41 -9.21
C SER A 246 15.69 0.27 -9.31
N GLN A 247 16.39 1.40 -9.30
CA GLN A 247 17.85 1.52 -9.34
C GLN A 247 18.48 1.49 -7.94
N ALA A 248 17.68 1.47 -6.87
CA ALA A 248 18.19 1.50 -5.51
C ALA A 248 18.88 0.16 -5.15
N PRO A 249 19.97 0.17 -4.34
CA PRO A 249 20.79 -1.03 -4.11
C PRO A 249 20.05 -2.23 -3.51
N LEU A 250 18.99 -1.98 -2.75
CA LEU A 250 18.17 -3.00 -2.10
C LEU A 250 16.77 -3.12 -2.72
N PHE A 251 16.55 -2.54 -3.90
CA PHE A 251 15.30 -2.75 -4.64
C PHE A 251 15.08 -4.24 -4.90
N GLY A 252 13.83 -4.69 -4.78
CA GLY A 252 13.49 -6.11 -4.93
C GLY A 252 13.74 -6.96 -3.68
N HIS A 253 14.42 -6.44 -2.66
CA HIS A 253 14.73 -7.20 -1.44
C HIS A 253 13.77 -6.93 -0.30
N GLN A 254 13.26 -8.01 0.29
CA GLN A 254 12.48 -8.00 1.52
C GLN A 254 13.40 -8.27 2.72
N ILE A 255 13.54 -7.29 3.60
CA ILE A 255 14.48 -7.34 4.73
C ILE A 255 13.71 -7.44 6.04
N ALA A 256 13.93 -8.53 6.76
CA ALA A 256 13.39 -8.75 8.08
C ALA A 256 14.20 -8.03 9.16
N VAL A 257 13.52 -7.19 9.94
CA VAL A 257 14.09 -6.41 11.04
C VAL A 257 13.22 -6.53 12.30
N SER A 258 13.85 -6.42 13.47
CA SER A 258 13.13 -6.42 14.75
C SER A 258 12.26 -5.17 14.86
N VAL A 259 11.07 -5.29 15.50
CA VAL A 259 10.26 -4.11 15.89
C VAL A 259 10.99 -3.15 16.85
N GLN A 260 12.11 -3.58 17.45
CA GLN A 260 12.96 -2.75 18.30
C GLN A 260 14.04 -1.98 17.53
N THR A 261 14.20 -2.25 16.24
CA THR A 261 15.16 -1.55 15.39
C THR A 261 14.83 -0.05 15.39
N PRO A 262 15.82 0.83 15.59
CA PRO A 262 15.59 2.27 15.55
C PRO A 262 14.89 2.69 14.25
N LEU A 263 13.97 3.65 14.37
CA LEU A 263 13.21 4.16 13.22
C LEU A 263 14.15 4.75 12.16
N THR A 264 15.24 5.39 12.58
CA THR A 264 16.28 5.93 11.69
C THR A 264 16.88 4.87 10.79
N ASP A 265 17.19 3.71 11.34
CA ASP A 265 17.86 2.63 10.62
C ASP A 265 16.87 1.94 9.68
N CYS A 266 15.62 1.80 10.10
CA CYS A 266 14.54 1.32 9.25
C CYS A 266 14.35 2.22 8.02
N LEU A 267 14.28 3.54 8.23
CA LEU A 267 14.13 4.49 7.14
C LEU A 267 15.35 4.50 6.22
N ALA A 268 16.56 4.38 6.75
CA ALA A 268 17.77 4.28 5.94
C ALA A 268 17.81 3.01 5.06
N LEU A 269 17.30 1.87 5.54
CA LEU A 269 17.11 0.68 4.71
C LEU A 269 16.09 0.91 3.60
N GLU A 270 14.96 1.57 3.92
CA GLU A 270 13.94 1.91 2.91
C GLU A 270 14.45 2.91 1.87
N ASP A 271 15.31 3.86 2.24
CA ASP A 271 15.97 4.81 1.32
C ASP A 271 16.90 4.09 0.33
N LEU A 272 17.49 2.96 0.74
CA LEU A 272 18.23 2.07 -0.14
C LEU A 272 17.32 1.15 -0.99
N GLY A 273 15.99 1.26 -0.87
CA GLY A 273 15.02 0.51 -1.67
C GLY A 273 14.40 -0.70 -0.99
N ALA A 274 14.87 -1.09 0.21
CA ALA A 274 14.42 -2.30 0.88
C ALA A 274 12.92 -2.26 1.22
N ASP A 275 12.25 -3.42 1.20
CA ASP A 275 10.89 -3.57 1.72
C ASP A 275 10.95 -4.27 3.09
N LEU A 276 10.52 -3.58 4.15
CA LEU A 276 10.72 -4.08 5.49
C LEU A 276 9.64 -5.07 5.94
N ILE A 277 10.11 -6.15 6.56
CA ILE A 277 9.31 -7.10 7.34
C ILE A 277 9.66 -6.93 8.80
N PHE A 278 8.68 -6.49 9.60
CA PHE A 278 8.87 -6.40 11.04
C PHE A 278 8.56 -7.72 11.71
N TYR A 279 9.42 -8.18 12.61
CA TYR A 279 9.12 -9.30 13.49
C TYR A 279 9.05 -8.86 14.96
N PRO A 280 8.09 -9.39 15.74
CA PRO A 280 7.85 -8.94 17.10
C PRO A 280 8.93 -9.41 18.07
N SER A 281 9.02 -8.75 19.23
CA SER A 281 9.93 -9.14 20.31
C SER A 281 9.57 -10.50 20.94
N LYS A 282 10.53 -11.07 21.68
CA LYS A 282 10.30 -12.23 22.57
C LYS A 282 9.07 -11.96 23.46
N GLY A 283 8.10 -12.89 23.46
CA GLY A 283 6.91 -12.81 24.33
C GLY A 283 5.61 -12.27 23.69
N ALA A 284 5.59 -11.93 22.41
CA ALA A 284 4.35 -11.50 21.74
C ALA A 284 3.23 -12.57 21.73
N GLN A 285 1.97 -12.11 21.66
CA GLN A 285 0.81 -13.00 21.60
C GLN A 285 0.88 -13.97 20.40
N PRO A 286 0.27 -15.18 20.50
CA PRO A 286 0.33 -16.19 19.44
C PRO A 286 -0.12 -15.71 18.06
N SER A 287 -1.18 -14.89 17.99
CA SER A 287 -1.70 -14.33 16.74
C SER A 287 -0.66 -13.47 16.00
N ARG A 288 0.09 -12.64 16.74
CA ARG A 288 1.18 -11.80 16.18
C ARG A 288 2.35 -12.64 15.71
N LYS A 289 2.70 -13.69 16.47
CA LYS A 289 3.75 -14.64 16.08
C LYS A 289 3.38 -15.36 14.79
N GLN A 290 2.13 -15.78 14.62
CA GLN A 290 1.67 -16.42 13.38
C GLN A 290 1.78 -15.47 12.19
N LEU A 291 1.31 -14.23 12.34
CA LEU A 291 1.40 -13.21 11.29
C LEU A 291 2.86 -12.93 10.90
N ALA A 292 3.76 -12.83 11.89
CA ALA A 292 5.19 -12.66 11.65
C ALA A 292 5.81 -13.87 10.95
N LYS A 293 5.46 -15.10 11.38
CA LYS A 293 5.93 -16.33 10.73
C LYS A 293 5.52 -16.40 9.26
N GLU A 294 4.31 -15.94 8.93
CA GLU A 294 3.84 -15.88 7.54
C GLU A 294 4.62 -14.83 6.74
N ALA A 295 4.81 -13.63 7.28
CA ALA A 295 5.57 -12.57 6.62
C ALA A 295 7.04 -12.94 6.40
N LEU A 296 7.67 -13.60 7.37
CA LEU A 296 9.09 -13.99 7.30
C LEU A 296 9.40 -15.04 6.22
N LYS A 297 8.40 -15.74 5.68
CA LYS A 297 8.60 -16.66 4.54
C LYS A 297 9.00 -15.93 3.26
N GLU A 298 8.63 -14.67 3.17
CA GLU A 298 8.92 -13.81 2.02
C GLU A 298 10.22 -13.01 2.24
N ALA A 299 10.94 -13.21 3.34
CA ALA A 299 12.15 -12.45 3.63
C ALA A 299 13.38 -13.04 2.92
N ASP A 300 14.07 -12.20 2.14
CA ASP A 300 15.34 -12.55 1.49
C ASP A 300 16.52 -12.43 2.46
N ILE A 301 16.47 -11.42 3.34
CA ILE A 301 17.54 -11.10 4.27
C ILE A 301 16.94 -10.91 5.65
N MET A 302 17.57 -11.50 6.66
CA MET A 302 17.25 -11.27 8.05
C MET A 302 18.43 -10.58 8.74
N ILE A 303 18.16 -9.42 9.33
CA ILE A 303 19.13 -8.68 10.14
C ILE A 303 18.76 -8.89 11.62
N SER A 304 19.70 -9.42 12.40
CA SER A 304 19.51 -9.65 13.84
C SER A 304 20.76 -9.30 14.64
N GLN A 305 20.57 -8.63 15.77
CA GLN A 305 21.63 -8.34 16.73
C GLN A 305 21.94 -9.52 17.67
N GLU A 306 21.04 -10.50 17.80
CA GLU A 306 21.28 -11.75 18.55
C GLU A 306 21.39 -12.98 17.63
N PRO A 307 22.10 -14.06 18.03
CA PRO A 307 22.12 -15.34 17.30
C PRO A 307 20.69 -15.87 17.10
N ILE A 308 20.36 -16.18 15.86
CA ILE A 308 18.98 -16.23 15.34
C ILE A 308 18.08 -17.25 16.03
N ASN A 309 16.87 -16.85 16.46
CA ASN A 309 15.73 -17.77 16.61
C ASN A 309 14.35 -17.09 16.48
N PRO A 310 13.64 -17.19 15.33
CA PRO A 310 12.40 -16.46 15.07
C PRO A 310 11.10 -17.30 14.86
N TRP A 311 10.89 -18.56 15.22
CA TRP A 311 11.00 -19.24 16.52
C TRP A 311 11.03 -20.76 16.23
N GLN A 312 12.17 -21.24 15.72
CA GLN A 312 12.64 -22.62 15.66
C GLN A 312 12.13 -23.61 14.58
N ASP A 313 11.47 -23.15 13.51
CA ASP A 313 11.27 -23.98 12.30
C ASP A 313 11.53 -23.18 11.01
N ASN A 314 12.41 -23.73 10.17
CA ASN A 314 12.67 -23.44 8.75
C ASN A 314 12.24 -22.06 8.23
N LEU A 315 12.99 -21.01 8.57
CA LEU A 315 13.25 -19.99 7.55
C LEU A 315 13.91 -20.72 6.36
N SER A 316 13.56 -20.34 5.14
CA SER A 316 14.05 -21.07 3.96
C SER A 316 15.57 -21.11 3.99
N THR A 317 16.18 -22.18 3.47
CA THR A 317 17.65 -22.26 3.31
C THR A 317 18.22 -21.13 2.43
N GLU A 318 17.35 -20.37 1.78
CA GLU A 318 17.68 -19.27 0.87
C GLU A 318 17.71 -17.90 1.58
N THR A 319 17.14 -17.75 2.79
CA THR A 319 17.22 -16.49 3.54
C THR A 319 18.64 -16.24 4.03
N LEU A 320 19.23 -15.11 3.63
CA LEU A 320 20.53 -14.67 4.12
C LEU A 320 20.43 -14.15 5.57
N HIS A 321 21.42 -14.52 6.38
CA HIS A 321 21.45 -14.19 7.80
C HIS A 321 22.59 -13.23 8.12
N PHE A 322 22.27 -11.94 8.25
CA PHE A 322 23.23 -10.92 8.64
C PHE A 322 23.26 -10.75 10.16
N HIS A 323 24.42 -11.04 10.75
CA HIS A 323 24.69 -10.88 12.18
C HIS A 323 25.53 -9.63 12.36
N GLY A 324 24.93 -8.57 12.91
CA GLY A 324 25.58 -7.28 13.07
C GLY A 324 24.58 -6.15 13.31
N SER A 325 25.08 -4.92 13.43
CA SER A 325 24.20 -3.76 13.49
C SER A 325 23.61 -3.46 12.10
N VAL A 326 22.44 -2.81 12.06
CA VAL A 326 21.85 -2.35 10.78
C VAL A 326 22.77 -1.31 10.12
N ASP A 327 23.45 -0.49 10.89
CA ASP A 327 24.45 0.47 10.40
C ASP A 327 25.61 -0.22 9.66
N ASP A 328 26.13 -1.33 10.20
CA ASP A 328 27.19 -2.11 9.53
C ASP A 328 26.71 -2.70 8.21
N PHE A 329 25.46 -3.19 8.18
CA PHE A 329 24.82 -3.69 6.97
C PHE A 329 24.70 -2.57 5.92
N ILE A 330 24.15 -1.42 6.30
CA ILE A 330 24.02 -0.25 5.44
C ILE A 330 25.39 0.16 4.89
N HIS A 331 26.41 0.24 5.74
CA HIS A 331 27.77 0.61 5.33
C HIS A 331 28.40 -0.36 4.33
N HIS A 332 28.10 -1.66 4.44
CA HIS A 332 28.58 -2.69 3.52
C HIS A 332 27.94 -2.53 2.13
N PHE A 333 26.63 -2.29 2.09
CA PHE A 333 25.86 -2.24 0.84
C PHE A 333 25.87 -0.86 0.16
N SER A 334 26.06 0.24 0.90
CA SER A 334 26.12 1.60 0.33
C SER A 334 27.43 1.90 -0.44
N LYS A 335 28.41 0.99 -0.41
CA LYS A 335 29.74 1.14 -1.03
C LYS A 335 29.94 0.33 -2.31
N GLN A 336 28.99 -0.54 -2.64
CA GLN A 336 28.97 -1.33 -3.86
C GLN A 336 28.18 -0.59 -4.94
#